data_AF-A0A962PUL3-F1
#
_entry.id   AF-A0A962PUL3-F1
#
_cell.length_a   1.000
_cell.length_b   1.000
_cell.length_c   1.000
_cell.angle_alpha   90.00
_cell.angle_beta   90.00
_cell.angle_gamma   90.00
#
_symmetry.space_group_name_H-M   'P 1'
#
loop_
_entity.id
_entity.type
_entity.pdbx_description
1 polymer ?
#
loop_
_entity_poly.entity_id
_entity_poly.type
_entity_poly.pdbx_seq_one_letter_code
_entity_poly.pdbx_strand_id
1 'polypeptide(L)'
;MKRLAGYPTAFYGFVLLAILTLLLTGVALLPAMLEMRLELDLPWHMGGELRRAFVAGHSLAGFVMAGVTGALLAVHIRIGWRRGLNRISGCGLLVLLALMLVSALGIFYLGDERLSRCSSIAHSGAGLCAAPLFIWHMIRGRRLRLDASLRKHPLPVTAILSGCPTPDGYQPCISSTTSAT
;
A
#
# COMPACT_ATOMS: atom_id res chain seq x y z
N MET A 1 -14.34 1.00 11.65
CA MET A 1 -13.76 -0.21 11.00
C MET A 1 -13.37 0.13 9.56
N LYS A 2 -12.11 -0.07 9.16
CA LYS A 2 -11.62 0.25 7.81
C LYS A 2 -12.24 -0.72 6.80
N ARG A 3 -13.04 -0.22 5.85
CA ARG A 3 -13.73 -1.02 4.83
C ARG A 3 -13.17 -0.72 3.45
N LEU A 4 -12.83 -1.75 2.68
CA LEU A 4 -12.69 -1.66 1.22
C LEU A 4 -14.10 -1.59 0.62
N ALA A 5 -14.33 -0.65 -0.29
CA ALA A 5 -15.64 -0.51 -0.94
C ALA A 5 -16.01 -1.83 -1.66
N GLY A 6 -17.17 -2.39 -1.34
CA GLY A 6 -17.69 -3.62 -1.96
C GLY A 6 -17.13 -4.94 -1.41
N TYR A 7 -16.36 -4.91 -0.32
CA TYR A 7 -15.81 -6.13 0.31
C TYR A 7 -16.14 -6.25 1.81
N PRO A 8 -16.19 -7.48 2.35
CA PRO A 8 -16.22 -7.71 3.79
C PRO A 8 -15.01 -7.09 4.50
N THR A 9 -15.16 -6.74 5.79
CA THR A 9 -14.07 -6.16 6.59
C THR A 9 -12.86 -7.07 6.71
N ALA A 10 -13.07 -8.39 6.79
CA ALA A 10 -12.00 -9.39 6.86
C ALA A 10 -11.10 -9.37 5.61
N PHE A 11 -11.66 -9.03 4.44
CA PHE A 11 -10.91 -9.01 3.18
C PHE A 11 -9.77 -7.97 3.21
N TYR A 12 -9.98 -6.83 3.87
CA TYR A 12 -8.92 -5.83 4.05
C TYR A 12 -7.76 -6.36 4.90
N GLY A 13 -8.07 -7.09 5.98
CA GLY A 13 -7.07 -7.76 6.81
C GLY A 13 -6.29 -8.81 6.02
N PHE A 14 -6.99 -9.60 5.19
CA PHE A 14 -6.36 -10.59 4.32
C PHE A 14 -5.40 -9.97 3.30
N VAL A 15 -5.79 -8.87 2.64
CA VAL A 15 -4.91 -8.13 1.71
C VAL A 15 -3.65 -7.64 2.44
N LEU A 16 -3.80 -7.05 3.62
CA LEU A 16 -2.65 -6.57 4.39
C LEU A 16 -1.72 -7.71 4.84
N LEU A 17 -2.30 -8.82 5.29
CA LEU A 17 -1.54 -9.99 5.69
C LEU A 17 -0.72 -10.52 4.52
N ALA A 18 -1.34 -10.68 3.34
CA ALA A 18 -0.66 -11.20 2.17
C ALA A 18 0.45 -10.25 1.66
N ILE A 19 0.23 -8.92 1.70
CA ILE A 19 1.28 -7.93 1.43
C ILE A 19 2.43 -8.05 2.44
N LEU A 20 2.11 -8.17 3.73
CA LEU A 20 3.12 -8.29 4.78
C LEU A 20 3.93 -9.58 4.63
N THR A 21 3.26 -10.70 4.37
CA THR A 21 3.91 -11.99 4.09
C THR A 21 4.87 -11.87 2.91
N LEU A 22 4.45 -11.27 1.80
CA LEU A 22 5.32 -11.06 0.64
C LEU A 22 6.52 -10.17 0.97
N LEU A 23 6.32 -9.06 1.68
CA LEU A 23 7.41 -8.15 2.03
C LEU A 23 8.41 -8.81 2.97
N LEU A 24 7.94 -9.47 4.03
CA LEU A 24 8.82 -10.12 5.00
C LEU A 24 9.59 -11.28 4.36
N THR A 25 8.92 -12.13 3.58
CA THR A 25 9.60 -13.23 2.89
C THR A 25 10.53 -12.75 1.78
N GLY A 26 10.17 -11.69 1.06
CA GLY A 26 11.01 -11.10 0.01
C GLY A 26 12.27 -10.43 0.56
N VAL A 27 12.15 -9.66 1.65
CA VAL A 27 13.30 -9.07 2.35
C VAL A 27 14.18 -10.16 2.97
N ALA A 28 13.58 -11.21 3.53
CA ALA A 28 14.33 -12.35 4.05
C ALA A 28 15.14 -13.06 2.95
N LEU A 29 14.64 -13.11 1.71
CA LEU A 29 15.33 -13.72 0.58
C LEU A 29 16.39 -12.82 -0.08
N LEU A 30 16.45 -11.52 0.28
CA LEU A 30 17.37 -10.57 -0.34
C LEU A 30 18.85 -10.98 -0.21
N PRO A 31 19.36 -11.37 0.98
CA PRO A 31 20.75 -11.81 1.14
C PRO A 31 21.11 -12.97 0.20
N ALA A 32 20.22 -13.97 0.10
CA ALA A 32 20.43 -15.10 -0.78
C ALA A 32 20.45 -14.71 -2.26
N MET A 33 19.63 -13.73 -2.67
CA MET A 33 19.68 -13.19 -4.03
C MET A 33 21.01 -12.47 -4.29
N LEU A 34 21.44 -11.61 -3.36
CA LEU A 34 22.70 -10.86 -3.47
C LEU A 34 23.91 -11.79 -3.59
N GLU A 35 23.96 -12.83 -2.77
CA GLU A 35 25.03 -13.84 -2.80
C GLU A 35 25.03 -14.61 -4.13
N MET A 36 23.88 -15.19 -4.53
CA MET A 36 23.80 -16.06 -5.71
C MET A 36 23.86 -15.31 -7.06
N ARG A 37 23.39 -14.06 -7.12
CA ARG A 37 23.26 -13.30 -8.39
C ARG A 37 24.24 -12.15 -8.54
N LEU A 38 24.74 -11.59 -7.44
CA LEU A 38 25.69 -10.49 -7.44
C LEU A 38 27.05 -10.89 -6.84
N GLU A 39 27.21 -12.16 -6.45
CA GLU A 39 28.47 -12.73 -5.95
C GLU A 39 29.01 -11.95 -4.74
N LEU A 40 28.10 -11.36 -3.96
CA LEU A 40 28.44 -10.63 -2.75
C LEU A 40 28.67 -11.62 -1.61
N ASP A 41 29.86 -11.55 -1.01
CA ASP A 41 30.20 -12.34 0.17
C ASP A 41 29.54 -11.70 1.41
N LEU A 42 28.46 -12.31 1.88
CA LEU A 42 27.74 -11.85 3.08
C LEU A 42 28.06 -12.77 4.26
N PRO A 43 28.30 -12.21 5.46
CA PRO A 43 28.59 -13.01 6.66
C PRO A 43 27.38 -13.85 7.14
N TRP A 44 26.20 -13.61 6.56
CA TRP A 44 24.96 -14.28 6.90
C TRP A 44 24.40 -15.01 5.68
N HIS A 45 24.30 -16.33 5.76
CA HIS A 45 23.75 -17.19 4.71
C HIS A 45 22.55 -18.00 5.21
N MET A 46 21.55 -18.20 4.36
CA MET A 46 20.42 -19.09 4.67
C MET A 46 20.71 -20.52 4.25
N GLY A 47 20.53 -21.46 5.17
CA GLY A 47 20.61 -22.90 4.86
C GLY A 47 19.66 -23.29 3.72
N GLY A 48 20.07 -24.27 2.90
CA GLY A 48 19.37 -24.64 1.66
C GLY A 48 17.91 -25.02 1.85
N GLU A 49 17.57 -25.78 2.91
CA GLU A 49 16.18 -26.16 3.23
C GLU A 49 15.31 -24.94 3.54
N LEU A 50 15.79 -24.06 4.44
CA LEU A 50 15.06 -22.87 4.85
C LEU A 50 14.84 -21.93 3.67
N ARG A 51 15.88 -21.74 2.84
CA ARG A 51 15.78 -20.93 1.62
C ARG A 51 14.71 -21.48 0.68
N ARG A 52 14.66 -22.80 0.45
CA ARG A 52 13.62 -23.43 -0.39
C ARG A 52 12.22 -23.20 0.16
N ALA A 53 12.03 -23.35 1.47
CA ALA A 53 10.74 -23.09 2.11
C ALA A 53 10.29 -21.63 1.95
N PHE A 54 11.21 -20.67 2.14
CA PHE A 54 10.92 -19.25 1.93
C PHE A 54 10.58 -18.93 0.47
N VAL A 55 11.34 -19.47 -0.48
CA VAL A 55 11.07 -19.29 -1.92
C VAL A 55 9.69 -19.85 -2.28
N ALA A 56 9.36 -21.07 -1.83
CA ALA A 56 8.07 -21.69 -2.09
C ALA A 56 6.92 -20.88 -1.47
N GLY A 57 7.06 -20.46 -0.21
CA GLY A 57 6.06 -19.65 0.48
C GLY A 57 5.87 -18.27 -0.15
N HIS A 58 6.96 -17.60 -0.54
CA HIS A 58 6.92 -16.32 -1.23
C HIS A 58 6.21 -16.44 -2.59
N SER A 59 6.55 -17.48 -3.36
CA SER A 59 5.95 -17.75 -4.67
C SER A 59 4.44 -18.01 -4.55
N LEU A 60 4.03 -18.85 -3.59
CA LEU A 60 2.62 -19.12 -3.31
C LEU A 60 1.86 -17.85 -2.92
N ALA A 61 2.42 -17.06 -2.00
CA ALA A 61 1.84 -15.78 -1.60
C ALA A 61 1.73 -14.81 -2.78
N GLY A 62 2.69 -14.85 -3.71
CA GLY A 62 2.68 -14.06 -4.94
C GLY A 62 1.51 -14.41 -5.85
N PHE A 63 1.26 -15.71 -6.09
CA PHE A 63 0.11 -16.16 -6.86
C PHE A 63 -1.23 -15.79 -6.20
N VAL A 64 -1.33 -15.96 -4.88
CA VAL A 64 -2.52 -15.53 -4.11
C VAL A 64 -2.75 -14.03 -4.28
N MET A 65 -1.70 -13.21 -4.17
CA MET A 65 -1.81 -11.76 -4.35
C MET A 65 -2.13 -11.33 -5.76
N ALA A 66 -1.70 -12.07 -6.78
CA ALA A 66 -2.13 -11.85 -8.16
C ALA A 66 -3.65 -12.04 -8.30
N GLY A 67 -4.19 -13.14 -7.75
CA GLY A 67 -5.63 -13.40 -7.73
C GLY A 67 -6.42 -12.34 -6.95
N VAL A 68 -5.94 -11.97 -5.76
CA VAL A 68 -6.52 -10.88 -4.94
C VAL A 68 -6.52 -9.56 -5.69
N THR A 69 -5.45 -9.25 -6.42
CA THR A 69 -5.39 -8.04 -7.22
C THR A 69 -6.39 -8.06 -8.37
N GLY A 70 -6.59 -9.21 -9.02
CA GLY A 70 -7.65 -9.40 -10.00
C GLY A 70 -9.04 -9.12 -9.42
N ALA A 71 -9.31 -9.60 -8.20
CA ALA A 71 -10.54 -9.27 -7.49
C ALA A 71 -10.64 -7.76 -7.22
N LEU A 72 -9.60 -7.15 -6.63
CA LEU A 72 -9.55 -5.71 -6.36
C LEU A 72 -9.77 -4.88 -7.63
N LEU A 73 -9.25 -5.32 -8.77
CA LEU A 73 -9.42 -4.65 -10.06
C LEU A 73 -10.89 -4.53 -10.45
N ALA A 74 -11.68 -5.59 -10.25
CA ALA A 74 -13.09 -5.65 -10.61
C ALA A 74 -13.95 -4.63 -9.83
N VAL A 75 -13.64 -4.39 -8.56
CA VAL A 75 -14.48 -3.57 -7.66
C VAL A 75 -13.73 -2.34 -7.16
N HIS A 76 -12.67 -2.50 -6.35
CA HIS A 76 -11.98 -1.40 -5.68
C HIS A 76 -11.38 -0.41 -6.69
N ILE A 77 -10.62 -0.92 -7.65
CA ILE A 77 -9.89 -0.10 -8.60
C ILE A 77 -10.88 0.50 -9.63
N ARG A 78 -11.83 -0.29 -10.13
CA ARG A 78 -12.89 0.19 -11.04
C ARG A 78 -13.71 1.34 -10.43
N ILE A 79 -14.15 1.22 -9.18
CA ILE A 79 -14.91 2.28 -8.49
C ILE A 79 -14.03 3.51 -8.27
N GLY A 80 -12.79 3.33 -7.83
CA GLY A 80 -11.83 4.42 -7.63
C GLY A 80 -11.59 5.21 -8.91
N TRP A 81 -11.33 4.51 -10.03
CA TRP A 81 -11.11 5.14 -11.33
C TRP A 81 -12.34 5.87 -11.84
N ARG A 82 -13.54 5.27 -11.77
CA ARG A 82 -14.80 5.94 -12.17
C ARG A 82 -15.04 7.23 -11.39
N ARG A 83 -14.61 7.29 -10.13
CA ARG A 83 -14.73 8.49 -9.27
C ARG A 83 -13.57 9.47 -9.39
N GLY A 84 -12.58 9.21 -10.25
CA GLY A 84 -11.41 10.09 -10.37
C GLY A 84 -10.42 10.02 -9.20
N LEU A 85 -10.58 9.07 -8.29
CA LEU A 85 -9.86 9.03 -7.03
C LEU A 85 -8.59 8.20 -7.14
N ASN A 86 -7.50 8.69 -6.54
CA ASN A 86 -6.27 7.92 -6.30
C ASN A 86 -5.65 7.24 -7.54
N ARG A 87 -5.90 7.79 -8.75
CA ARG A 87 -5.52 7.16 -10.03
C ARG A 87 -4.01 6.99 -10.18
N ILE A 88 -3.23 8.01 -9.81
CA ILE A 88 -1.77 8.02 -10.01
C ILE A 88 -1.11 6.93 -9.17
N SER A 89 -1.37 6.91 -7.85
CA SER A 89 -0.78 5.90 -6.96
C SER A 89 -1.33 4.50 -7.24
N GLY A 90 -2.61 4.38 -7.62
CA GLY A 90 -3.20 3.10 -8.03
C GLY A 90 -2.57 2.54 -9.32
N CYS A 91 -2.37 3.38 -10.32
CA CYS A 91 -1.70 2.99 -11.58
C CYS A 91 -0.24 2.59 -11.33
N GLY A 92 0.49 3.38 -10.53
CA GLY A 92 1.85 3.05 -10.14
C GLY A 92 1.95 1.68 -9.48
N LEU A 93 1.05 1.36 -8.54
CA LEU A 93 1.01 0.03 -7.91
C LEU A 93 0.72 -1.09 -8.90
N LEU A 94 -0.19 -0.89 -9.86
CA LEU A 94 -0.49 -1.90 -10.86
C LEU A 94 0.67 -2.15 -11.82
N VAL A 95 1.33 -1.09 -12.29
CA VAL A 95 2.54 -1.20 -13.13
C VAL A 95 3.63 -1.94 -12.38
N LEU A 96 3.84 -1.60 -11.10
CA LEU A 96 4.87 -2.22 -10.29
C LEU A 96 4.55 -3.69 -9.99
N LEU A 97 3.28 -4.03 -9.74
CA LEU A 97 2.85 -5.42 -9.60
C LEU A 97 3.03 -6.21 -10.90
N ALA A 98 2.69 -5.61 -12.05
CA ALA A 98 2.90 -6.24 -13.34
C ALA A 98 4.39 -6.50 -13.60
N LEU A 99 5.25 -5.52 -13.30
CA LEU A 99 6.71 -5.67 -13.38
C LEU A 99 7.21 -6.80 -12.46
N MET A 100 6.72 -6.90 -11.23
CA MET A 100 7.06 -8.00 -10.31
C MET A 100 6.62 -9.36 -10.87
N LEU A 101 5.42 -9.47 -11.45
CA LEU A 101 4.96 -10.72 -12.06
C LEU A 101 5.81 -11.12 -13.28
N VAL A 102 6.06 -10.19 -14.20
CA VAL A 102 6.87 -10.45 -15.40
C VAL A 102 8.30 -10.81 -15.03
N SER A 103 8.91 -10.09 -14.08
CA SER A 103 10.26 -10.41 -13.60
C SER A 103 10.31 -11.74 -12.85
N ALA A 104 9.27 -12.13 -12.10
CA ALA A 104 9.19 -13.45 -11.47
C ALA A 104 9.17 -14.58 -12.51
N LEU A 105 8.38 -14.42 -13.58
CA LEU A 105 8.42 -15.34 -14.72
C LEU A 105 9.81 -15.37 -15.37
N GLY A 106 10.47 -14.22 -15.46
CA GLY A 106 11.85 -14.10 -15.94
C GLY A 106 12.83 -14.95 -15.12
N ILE A 107 12.71 -14.92 -13.80
CA ILE A 107 13.55 -15.71 -12.88
C ILE A 107 13.30 -17.22 -13.06
N PHE A 108 12.05 -17.64 -13.28
CA PHE A 108 11.69 -19.05 -13.35
C PHE A 108 11.92 -19.69 -14.73
N TYR A 109 11.74 -18.93 -15.81
CA TYR A 109 11.61 -19.50 -17.14
C TYR A 109 12.64 -19.00 -18.17
N LEU A 110 13.39 -17.93 -17.89
CA LEU A 110 14.47 -17.52 -18.80
C LEU A 110 15.69 -18.41 -18.57
N GLY A 111 16.09 -19.13 -19.62
CA GLY A 111 17.28 -20.00 -19.61
C GLY A 111 18.60 -19.26 -19.77
N ASP A 112 18.56 -17.98 -20.17
CA ASP A 112 19.75 -17.13 -20.25
C ASP A 112 20.10 -16.54 -18.87
N GLU A 113 21.34 -16.78 -18.41
CA GLU A 113 21.79 -16.37 -17.08
C GLU A 113 21.79 -14.84 -16.91
N ARG A 114 22.12 -14.09 -17.97
CA ARG A 114 22.14 -12.62 -17.91
C ARG A 114 20.72 -12.07 -17.75
N LEU A 115 19.77 -12.57 -18.53
CA LEU A 115 18.36 -12.19 -18.42
C LEU A 115 17.75 -12.63 -17.07
N SER A 116 18.09 -13.81 -16.57
CA SER A 116 17.67 -14.29 -15.25
C SER A 116 18.23 -13.42 -14.11
N ARG A 117 19.51 -13.01 -14.22
CA ARG A 117 20.15 -12.05 -13.29
C ARG A 117 19.46 -10.69 -13.33
N CYS A 118 19.22 -10.13 -14.52
CA CYS A 118 18.48 -8.87 -14.68
C CYS A 118 17.07 -8.95 -14.12
N SER A 119 16.37 -10.07 -14.33
CA SER A 119 15.02 -10.32 -13.78
C SER A 119 15.04 -10.38 -12.26
N SER A 120 16.05 -11.04 -11.66
CA SER A 120 16.24 -11.10 -10.21
C SER A 120 16.43 -9.70 -9.60
N ILE A 121 17.29 -8.87 -10.20
CA ILE A 121 17.53 -7.50 -9.75
C ILE A 121 16.26 -6.65 -9.89
N ALA A 122 15.58 -6.75 -11.05
CA ALA A 122 14.35 -6.01 -11.30
C ALA A 122 13.22 -6.40 -10.33
N HIS A 123 13.06 -7.70 -10.06
CA HIS A 123 12.04 -8.22 -9.14
C HIS A 123 12.27 -7.71 -7.71
N SER A 124 13.49 -7.86 -7.19
CA SER A 124 13.82 -7.42 -5.83
C SER A 124 13.76 -5.89 -5.70
N GLY A 125 14.29 -5.15 -6.68
CA GLY A 125 14.21 -3.69 -6.71
C GLY A 125 12.77 -3.18 -6.76
N ALA A 126 11.94 -3.76 -7.61
CA ALA A 126 10.51 -3.44 -7.67
C ALA A 126 9.82 -3.77 -6.34
N GLY A 127 10.09 -4.93 -5.72
CA GLY A 127 9.55 -5.31 -4.42
C GLY A 127 9.88 -4.31 -3.30
N LEU A 128 11.11 -3.79 -3.26
CA LEU A 128 11.54 -2.73 -2.34
C LEU A 128 10.76 -1.43 -2.57
N CYS A 129 10.54 -1.04 -3.83
CA CYS A 129 9.74 0.14 -4.17
C CYS A 129 8.23 -0.05 -3.89
N ALA A 130 7.73 -1.28 -3.85
CA ALA A 130 6.32 -1.57 -3.63
C ALA A 130 5.82 -1.07 -2.26
N ALA A 131 6.61 -1.29 -1.20
CA ALA A 131 6.25 -0.92 0.17
C ALA A 131 5.98 0.59 0.34
N PRO A 132 6.91 1.51 0.01
CA PRO A 132 6.67 2.94 0.16
C PRO A 132 5.53 3.42 -0.76
N LEU A 133 5.41 2.89 -1.97
CA LEU A 133 4.33 3.25 -2.89
C LEU A 133 2.96 2.80 -2.36
N PHE A 134 2.88 1.62 -1.74
CA PHE A 134 1.67 1.13 -1.10
C PHE A 134 1.26 1.98 0.10
N ILE A 135 2.22 2.33 0.97
CA ILE A 135 1.99 3.24 2.11
C ILE A 135 1.47 4.59 1.59
N TRP A 136 2.10 5.14 0.54
CA TRP A 136 1.67 6.39 -0.06
C TRP A 136 0.24 6.30 -0.64
N HIS A 137 -0.09 5.21 -1.33
CA HIS A 137 -1.44 4.95 -1.83
C HIS A 137 -2.49 4.93 -0.71
N MET A 138 -2.18 4.26 0.40
CA MET A 138 -3.04 4.20 1.59
C MET A 138 -3.27 5.58 2.22
N ILE A 139 -2.20 6.36 2.41
CA ILE A 139 -2.26 7.69 3.01
C ILE A 139 -3.09 8.62 2.11
N ARG A 140 -2.82 8.67 0.80
CA ARG A 140 -3.61 9.47 -0.14
C ARG A 140 -5.07 9.05 -0.16
N GLY A 141 -5.34 7.75 -0.13
CA GLY A 141 -6.71 7.24 -0.09
C GLY A 141 -7.45 7.67 1.16
N ARG A 142 -6.75 7.75 2.31
CA ARG A 142 -7.33 8.27 3.56
C ARG A 142 -7.62 9.76 3.48
N ARG A 143 -6.70 10.56 2.94
CA ARG A 143 -6.89 12.01 2.75
C ARG A 143 -8.09 12.31 1.86
N LEU A 144 -8.19 11.67 0.70
CA LEU A 144 -9.33 11.83 -0.22
C LEU A 144 -10.69 11.48 0.42
N ARG A 145 -10.73 10.46 1.29
CA ARG A 145 -11.95 10.11 2.03
C ARG A 145 -12.32 11.14 3.10
N LEU A 146 -11.32 11.69 3.79
CA LEU A 146 -11.52 12.75 4.77
C LEU A 146 -12.06 14.02 4.09
N ASP A 147 -11.42 14.45 2.99
CA ASP A 147 -11.83 15.63 2.23
C ASP A 147 -13.28 15.49 1.71
N ALA A 148 -13.65 14.29 1.24
CA ALA A 148 -15.02 14.02 0.81
C ALA A 148 -16.03 14.05 1.97
N SER A 149 -15.63 13.62 3.18
CA SER A 149 -16.47 13.68 4.38
C SER A 149 -16.70 15.12 4.84
N LEU A 150 -15.64 15.93 4.86
CA LEU A 150 -15.70 17.35 5.22
C LEU A 150 -16.54 18.17 4.24
N ARG A 151 -16.51 17.83 2.95
CA ARG A 151 -17.36 18.48 1.94
C ARG A 151 -18.85 18.15 2.10
N LYS A 152 -19.19 16.93 2.54
CA LYS A 152 -20.59 16.50 2.73
C LYS A 152 -21.22 17.06 4.00
N HIS A 153 -20.43 17.12 5.06
CA HIS A 153 -20.82 17.72 6.33
C HIS A 153 -19.89 18.89 6.59
N PRO A 154 -20.08 20.04 5.92
CA PRO A 154 -19.35 21.24 6.28
C PRO A 154 -19.63 21.48 7.76
N LEU A 155 -18.58 21.46 8.57
CA LEU A 155 -18.71 21.82 9.97
C LEU A 155 -19.38 23.20 10.00
N PRO A 156 -20.47 23.38 10.76
CA PRO A 156 -21.08 24.69 10.88
C PRO A 156 -20.00 25.63 11.42
N VAL A 157 -19.56 26.57 10.57
CA VAL A 157 -18.58 27.61 10.92
C VAL A 157 -19.06 28.40 12.16
N THR A 158 -20.36 28.38 12.42
CA THR A 158 -20.96 28.92 13.63
C THR A 158 -20.42 28.25 14.90
N ALA A 159 -20.14 26.94 14.96
CA ALA A 159 -19.63 26.30 16.18
C ALA A 159 -18.19 26.70 16.57
N ILE A 160 -17.43 27.35 15.67
CA ILE A 160 -16.11 27.93 15.98
C ILE A 160 -16.27 29.39 16.47
N LEU A 161 -17.37 30.05 16.13
CA LEU A 161 -17.66 31.44 16.50
C LEU A 161 -18.68 31.57 17.64
N SER A 162 -19.36 30.49 18.01
CA SER A 162 -20.35 30.49 19.07
C SER A 162 -19.81 29.72 20.28
N GLY A 163 -19.26 30.48 21.22
CA GLY A 163 -19.20 30.24 22.68
C GLY A 163 -18.68 28.90 23.18
N CYS A 164 -17.60 28.95 23.99
CA CYS A 164 -17.28 27.86 24.92
C CYS A 164 -18.50 27.53 25.81
N PRO A 165 -18.83 26.25 26.04
CA PRO A 165 -19.87 25.89 26.99
C PRO A 165 -19.39 26.26 28.40
N THR A 166 -20.06 27.22 29.03
CA THR A 166 -20.00 27.43 30.48
C THR A 166 -21.12 26.63 31.16
N PRO A 167 -21.00 26.29 32.46
CA PRO A 167 -22.00 25.50 33.19
C PRO A 167 -23.42 26.09 33.18
N ASP A 168 -23.56 27.39 32.90
CA ASP A 168 -24.80 28.16 33.10
C ASP A 168 -25.51 28.57 31.79
N GLY A 169 -25.10 28.04 30.64
CA GLY A 169 -25.75 28.28 29.34
C GLY A 169 -24.97 29.14 28.34
N TYR A 170 -25.47 29.22 27.10
CA TYR A 170 -24.75 29.72 25.94
C TYR A 170 -24.66 31.26 25.90
N GLN A 171 -23.50 31.83 26.21
CA GLN A 171 -23.23 33.26 26.00
C GLN A 171 -22.55 33.52 24.65
N PRO A 172 -22.99 34.51 23.86
CA PRO A 172 -22.30 34.90 22.64
C PRO A 172 -20.96 35.59 22.97
N CYS A 173 -19.88 35.18 22.29
CA CYS A 173 -18.61 35.89 22.30
C CYS A 173 -18.75 37.18 21.49
N ILE A 174 -19.29 38.22 22.12
CA ILE A 174 -19.37 39.54 21.52
C ILE A 174 -17.96 40.14 21.54
N SER A 175 -17.40 40.30 20.34
CA SER A 175 -16.23 41.11 20.06
C SER A 175 -16.48 42.55 20.52
N SER A 176 -15.88 42.95 21.64
CA SER A 176 -15.78 44.36 22.03
C SER A 176 -14.79 45.07 21.11
N THR A 177 -15.31 45.50 19.96
CA THR A 177 -14.67 46.54 19.14
C THR A 177 -15.44 47.84 19.41
N THR A 178 -14.71 48.97 19.37
CA THR A 178 -15.18 50.38 19.39
C THR A 178 -15.83 50.89 20.69
N SER A 179 -15.65 52.12 21.18
CA SER A 179 -14.72 53.26 21.01
C SER A 179 -15.41 54.45 21.72
N ALA A 180 -14.69 55.23 22.53
CA ALA A 180 -14.94 56.65 22.85
C ALA A 180 -13.83 57.07 23.85
N THR A 181 -12.85 57.91 23.51
CA THR A 181 -12.90 59.40 23.49
C THR A 181 -13.62 60.01 24.66
#